data_AF-A0A958G9S6-F1
#
_entry.id   AF-A0A958G9S6-F1
#
_cell.length_a   1.000
_cell.length_b   1.000
_cell.length_c   1.000
_cell.angle_alpha   90.00
_cell.angle_beta   90.00
_cell.angle_gamma   90.00
#
_symmetry.space_group_name_H-M   'P 1'
#
loop_
_entity.id
_entity.type
_entity.pdbx_description
1 polymer ?
#
loop_
_entity_poly.entity_id
_entity_poly.type
_entity_poly.pdbx_seq_one_letter_code
_entity_poly.pdbx_strand_id
1 'polypeptide(L)'
;EKLKRRPEAIKYADGWNVGPAYEIADAPDDAYYDGAQTDLAINTLKRLKQKDQPFFLALGYYRPHLPFAAPKKYWDLYERDAIPLASNPFLPKDSPVFAINSMYELRGYSDFSHIGHPSEYHIPDQEARLLKHGYYASVSYVDACIGRLMSALEALGLADNTIVVIWGDHGWKLGEHNSWCKQTNYEIDTHVPLIISAPGMKGRGGKSYALTELVDIFPTLCDLAGIEIPSEMEGLSVRPLLDQPDLPWKEAVFSQFHRRPKVTPDGKRYMGYSMHTERYHYIEWYYWDNEKKTATEYVTAELYDHHADPEENVNIALLPEHAQLVQQLAEQLKGGWR
;
A
#
# COMPACT_ATOMS: atom_id res chain seq x y z
N GLU A 1 33.65 -13.14 -7.92
CA GLU A 1 34.15 -12.50 -6.70
C GLU A 1 32.94 -12.16 -5.82
N LYS A 2 32.61 -13.04 -4.88
CA LYS A 2 31.38 -12.94 -4.06
C LYS A 2 31.46 -11.69 -3.19
N LEU A 3 30.43 -10.84 -3.27
CA LEU A 3 30.19 -9.66 -2.42
C LEU A 3 30.72 -9.89 -0.99
N LYS A 4 31.89 -9.32 -0.68
CA LYS A 4 32.42 -9.27 0.69
C LYS A 4 31.38 -8.52 1.52
N ARG A 5 30.82 -9.18 2.55
CA ARG A 5 29.96 -8.54 3.55
C ARG A 5 30.64 -7.27 4.04
N ARG A 6 29.99 -6.11 3.82
CA ARG A 6 30.48 -4.83 4.34
C ARG A 6 30.51 -4.91 5.88
N PRO A 7 31.66 -4.70 6.53
CA PRO A 7 31.78 -4.82 7.98
C PRO A 7 30.92 -3.81 8.76
N GLU A 8 30.46 -2.74 8.10
CA GLU A 8 29.68 -1.64 8.70
C GLU A 8 28.19 -1.73 8.43
N ALA A 9 27.69 -2.91 8.04
CA ALA A 9 26.29 -3.07 7.76
C ALA A 9 25.48 -2.98 9.09
N ILE A 10 24.75 -1.88 9.25
CA ILE A 10 23.84 -1.64 10.37
C ILE A 10 22.54 -2.42 10.08
N LYS A 11 22.08 -3.25 11.03
CA LYS A 11 20.78 -3.93 10.93
C LYS A 11 19.66 -2.89 10.96
N TYR A 12 18.79 -2.90 9.96
CA TYR A 12 17.72 -1.92 9.81
C TYR A 12 16.38 -2.63 9.51
N ALA A 13 15.33 -2.37 10.30
CA ALA A 13 14.00 -2.98 10.15
C ALA A 13 14.01 -4.51 9.95
N ASP A 14 14.87 -5.23 10.70
CA ASP A 14 15.10 -6.67 10.57
C ASP A 14 15.68 -7.14 9.20
N GLY A 15 16.19 -6.21 8.38
CA GLY A 15 16.87 -6.43 7.09
C GLY A 15 18.16 -5.61 6.86
N TRP A 16 18.71 -5.69 5.63
CA TRP A 16 19.97 -5.03 5.20
C TRP A 16 19.70 -4.06 4.04
N ASN A 17 19.58 -2.75 4.31
CA ASN A 17 19.63 -1.75 3.25
C ASN A 17 20.83 -0.83 3.50
N VAL A 18 21.84 -0.94 2.63
CA VAL A 18 22.99 -0.03 2.55
C VAL A 18 23.21 0.30 1.08
N GLY A 19 22.94 1.55 0.68
CA GLY A 19 23.01 2.00 -0.71
C GLY A 19 22.20 3.27 -0.97
N PRO A 20 22.23 3.79 -2.21
CA PRO A 20 21.40 4.94 -2.59
C PRO A 20 19.91 4.57 -2.61
N ALA A 21 19.03 5.55 -2.39
CA ALA A 21 17.58 5.38 -2.43
C ALA A 21 17.04 5.22 -3.86
N TYR A 22 17.89 5.34 -4.87
CA TYR A 22 17.55 5.14 -6.28
C TYR A 22 18.73 4.63 -7.11
N GLU A 23 18.44 4.03 -8.26
CA GLU A 23 19.42 3.57 -9.25
C GLU A 23 18.89 3.74 -10.68
N ILE A 24 19.73 4.29 -11.57
CA ILE A 24 19.45 4.50 -12.99
C ILE A 24 20.57 3.84 -13.80
N ALA A 25 20.38 2.59 -14.24
CA ALA A 25 21.32 1.92 -15.13
C ALA A 25 20.70 1.65 -16.50
N ASP A 26 21.51 1.81 -17.56
CA ASP A 26 21.15 1.34 -18.90
C ASP A 26 21.36 -0.18 -18.96
N ALA A 27 20.27 -0.91 -18.76
CA ALA A 27 20.26 -2.36 -18.65
C ALA A 27 18.91 -2.93 -19.12
N PRO A 28 18.86 -4.20 -19.55
CA PRO A 28 17.59 -4.86 -19.85
C PRO A 28 16.76 -5.08 -18.57
N ASP A 29 15.47 -5.36 -18.75
CA ASP A 29 14.53 -5.56 -17.63
C ASP A 29 14.97 -6.69 -16.69
N ASP A 30 15.42 -7.81 -17.25
CA ASP A 30 15.84 -9.00 -16.50
C ASP A 30 17.17 -8.84 -15.75
N ALA A 31 17.88 -7.72 -15.93
CA ALA A 31 18.99 -7.35 -15.07
C ALA A 31 18.52 -6.88 -13.67
N TYR A 32 17.26 -6.45 -13.56
CA TYR A 32 16.63 -6.05 -12.31
C TYR A 32 15.71 -7.16 -11.76
N TYR A 33 15.52 -7.17 -10.44
CA TYR A 33 14.81 -8.23 -9.72
C TYR A 33 13.43 -8.54 -10.31
N ASP A 34 12.61 -7.52 -10.55
CA ASP A 34 11.21 -7.70 -10.98
C ASP A 34 11.08 -8.32 -12.37
N GLY A 35 11.93 -7.92 -13.32
CA GLY A 35 12.00 -8.47 -14.67
C GLY A 35 12.52 -9.91 -14.67
N ALA A 36 13.52 -10.21 -13.83
CA ALA A 36 14.00 -11.58 -13.65
C ALA A 36 12.92 -12.48 -13.03
N GLN A 37 12.13 -11.96 -12.08
CA GLN A 37 11.00 -12.68 -11.50
C GLN A 37 9.87 -12.90 -12.52
N THR A 38 9.60 -11.93 -13.39
CA THR A 38 8.67 -12.11 -14.52
C THR A 38 9.12 -13.25 -15.43
N ASP A 39 10.41 -13.33 -15.79
CA ASP A 39 10.92 -14.44 -16.60
C ASP A 39 10.78 -15.80 -15.91
N LEU A 40 11.03 -15.85 -14.61
CA LEU A 40 10.81 -17.05 -13.81
C LEU A 40 9.33 -17.45 -13.76
N ALA A 41 8.42 -16.49 -13.62
CA ALA A 41 6.98 -16.71 -13.62
C ALA A 41 6.49 -17.23 -14.97
N ILE A 42 6.92 -16.62 -16.09
CA ILE A 42 6.59 -17.06 -17.45
C ILE A 42 7.09 -18.49 -17.70
N ASN A 43 8.34 -18.80 -17.30
CA ASN A 43 8.87 -20.16 -17.43
C ASN A 43 8.13 -21.15 -16.52
N THR A 44 7.62 -20.70 -15.38
CA THR A 44 6.77 -21.52 -14.51
C THR A 44 5.41 -21.79 -15.13
N LEU A 45 4.75 -20.79 -15.73
CA LEU A 45 3.50 -20.98 -16.48
C LEU A 45 3.66 -21.99 -17.62
N LYS A 46 4.77 -21.95 -18.36
CA LYS A 46 5.09 -22.95 -19.40
C LYS A 46 5.12 -24.37 -18.84
N ARG A 47 5.71 -24.57 -17.65
CA ARG A 47 5.76 -25.87 -16.98
C ARG A 47 4.39 -26.30 -16.45
N LEU A 48 3.65 -25.36 -15.84
CA LEU A 48 2.32 -25.62 -15.30
C LEU A 48 1.32 -25.99 -16.40
N LYS A 49 1.39 -25.35 -17.58
CA LYS A 49 0.56 -25.72 -18.75
C LYS A 49 0.68 -27.19 -19.16
N GLN A 50 1.83 -27.82 -18.91
CA GLN A 50 2.06 -29.24 -19.22
C GLN A 50 1.50 -30.18 -18.15
N LYS A 51 1.12 -29.64 -16.98
CA LYS A 51 0.46 -30.38 -15.93
C LYS A 51 -1.04 -30.18 -16.12
N ASP A 52 -1.77 -31.25 -16.43
CA ASP A 52 -3.23 -31.24 -16.51
C ASP A 52 -3.87 -31.15 -15.12
N GLN A 53 -3.56 -30.06 -14.39
CA GLN A 53 -3.93 -29.80 -13.01
C GLN A 53 -4.18 -28.30 -12.80
N PRO A 54 -5.14 -27.91 -11.96
CA PRO A 54 -5.28 -26.52 -11.51
C PRO A 54 -4.00 -26.02 -10.84
N PHE A 55 -3.74 -24.71 -10.95
CA PHE A 55 -2.59 -24.09 -10.31
C PHE A 55 -2.97 -22.80 -9.58
N PHE A 56 -2.15 -22.48 -8.58
CA PHE A 56 -2.10 -21.16 -7.96
C PHE A 56 -0.67 -20.63 -8.12
N LEU A 57 -0.52 -19.42 -8.66
CA LEU A 57 0.76 -18.76 -8.84
C LEU A 57 0.69 -17.38 -8.19
N ALA A 58 1.47 -17.18 -7.13
CA ALA A 58 1.69 -15.87 -6.53
C ALA A 58 3.02 -15.30 -7.04
N LEU A 59 2.99 -14.08 -7.55
CA LEU A 59 4.15 -13.32 -7.97
C LEU A 59 4.11 -11.96 -7.27
N GLY A 60 5.12 -11.67 -6.46
CA GLY A 60 5.27 -10.37 -5.81
C GLY A 60 6.35 -9.55 -6.51
N TYR A 61 5.97 -8.38 -7.00
CA TYR A 61 6.92 -7.37 -7.44
C TYR A 61 7.42 -6.57 -6.24
N TYR A 62 8.72 -6.25 -6.24
CA TYR A 62 9.35 -5.45 -5.21
C TYR A 62 9.19 -3.95 -5.49
N ARG A 63 9.20 -3.53 -6.76
CA ARG A 63 8.79 -2.18 -7.16
C ARG A 63 7.29 -1.94 -6.90
N PRO A 64 6.88 -0.70 -6.55
CA PRO A 64 7.67 0.53 -6.51
C PRO A 64 8.29 0.84 -5.14
N HIS A 65 8.56 -0.15 -4.28
CA HIS A 65 9.26 0.09 -3.00
C HIS A 65 10.65 0.73 -3.21
N LEU A 66 11.28 1.29 -2.17
CA LEU A 66 12.69 1.70 -2.21
C LEU A 66 13.67 0.50 -2.31
N PRO A 67 14.95 0.68 -2.72
CA PRO A 67 15.50 1.87 -3.36
C PRO A 67 15.00 1.94 -4.79
N PHE A 68 14.40 3.03 -5.27
CA PHE A 68 13.81 3.15 -6.61
C PHE A 68 14.82 2.78 -7.73
N ALA A 69 14.80 1.52 -8.15
CA ALA A 69 15.79 0.92 -9.02
C ALA A 69 15.05 0.31 -10.22
N ALA A 70 15.17 0.98 -11.36
CA ALA A 70 14.53 0.59 -12.60
C ALA A 70 15.46 0.90 -13.79
N PRO A 71 15.38 0.14 -14.89
CA PRO A 71 16.12 0.45 -16.11
C PRO A 71 15.93 1.88 -16.59
N LYS A 72 17.00 2.51 -17.07
CA LYS A 72 17.03 3.90 -17.55
C LYS A 72 15.88 4.23 -18.51
N LYS A 73 15.50 3.30 -19.39
CA LYS A 73 14.39 3.50 -20.34
C LYS A 73 13.05 3.87 -19.69
N TYR A 74 12.80 3.49 -18.42
CA TYR A 74 11.59 3.88 -17.70
C TYR A 74 11.71 5.23 -17.00
N TRP A 75 12.92 5.62 -16.62
CA TRP A 75 13.19 6.98 -16.15
C TRP A 75 13.00 7.98 -17.28
N ASP A 76 13.46 7.63 -18.48
CA ASP A 76 13.37 8.48 -19.67
C ASP A 76 11.93 8.71 -20.17
N LEU A 77 10.93 8.04 -19.60
CA LEU A 77 9.50 8.31 -19.87
C LEU A 77 9.01 9.62 -19.23
N TYR A 78 9.77 10.15 -18.27
CA TYR A 78 9.35 11.28 -17.44
C TYR A 78 10.39 12.40 -17.43
N GLU A 79 9.94 13.62 -17.69
CA GLU A 79 10.73 14.82 -17.50
C GLU A 79 10.73 15.20 -16.01
N ARG A 80 11.83 14.93 -15.30
CA ARG A 80 11.93 15.09 -13.83
C ARG A 80 11.44 16.44 -13.32
N ASP A 81 11.85 17.51 -13.98
CA ASP A 81 11.57 18.87 -13.51
C ASP A 81 10.09 19.28 -13.72
N ALA A 82 9.37 18.54 -14.58
CA ALA A 82 7.94 18.70 -14.79
C ALA A 82 7.07 17.88 -13.81
N ILE A 83 7.67 17.01 -13.00
CA ILE A 83 6.93 16.22 -12.01
C ILE A 83 6.39 17.16 -10.92
N PRO A 84 5.07 17.18 -10.66
CA PRO A 84 4.50 18.02 -9.63
C PRO A 84 4.92 17.54 -8.23
N LEU A 85 5.09 18.47 -7.30
CA LEU A 85 5.19 18.16 -5.88
C LEU A 85 3.85 17.69 -5.31
N ALA A 86 3.85 17.20 -4.07
CA ALA A 86 2.61 17.00 -3.33
C ALA A 86 1.87 18.34 -3.19
N SER A 87 0.54 18.30 -3.30
CA SER A 87 -0.38 19.43 -3.09
C SER A 87 -0.43 19.87 -1.63
N ASN A 88 -0.19 18.94 -0.69
CA ASN A 88 -0.25 19.13 0.74
C ASN A 88 1.06 18.77 1.48
N PRO A 89 2.20 19.43 1.19
CA PRO A 89 3.49 19.11 1.79
C PRO A 89 3.63 19.71 3.21
N PHE A 90 2.61 19.52 4.04
CA PHE A 90 2.53 19.99 5.43
C PHE A 90 1.78 18.97 6.27
N LEU A 91 2.09 18.87 7.57
CA LEU A 91 1.39 17.96 8.47
C LEU A 91 -0.12 18.27 8.51
N PRO A 92 -1.00 17.26 8.65
CA PRO A 92 -2.42 17.50 8.86
C PRO A 92 -2.62 18.39 10.09
N LYS A 93 -3.43 19.44 9.91
CA LYS A 93 -3.75 20.36 10.99
C LYS A 93 -4.53 19.63 12.08
N ASP A 94 -4.21 19.93 13.34
CA ASP A 94 -4.88 19.40 14.54
C ASP A 94 -4.79 17.86 14.68
N SER A 95 -3.94 17.21 13.88
CA SER A 95 -3.56 15.80 14.04
C SER A 95 -2.40 15.64 15.03
N PRO A 96 -2.38 14.56 15.85
CA PRO A 96 -1.24 14.29 16.71
C PRO A 96 0.02 13.98 15.89
N VAL A 97 1.15 14.61 16.23
CA VAL A 97 2.42 14.43 15.51
C VAL A 97 2.86 12.96 15.43
N PHE A 98 2.51 12.13 16.43
CA PHE A 98 2.81 10.69 16.41
C PHE A 98 2.00 9.90 15.37
N ALA A 99 0.91 10.44 14.79
CA ALA A 99 0.15 9.77 13.74
C ALA A 99 0.90 9.76 12.40
N ILE A 100 1.88 10.63 12.22
CA ILE A 100 2.75 10.65 11.04
C ILE A 100 3.96 9.73 11.24
N ASN A 101 4.41 9.07 10.17
CA ASN A 101 5.61 8.23 10.19
C ASN A 101 6.90 9.08 10.23
N SER A 102 8.03 8.51 10.66
CA SER A 102 9.31 9.24 10.79
C SER A 102 10.21 9.20 9.54
N MET A 103 9.66 8.84 8.38
CA MET A 103 10.35 8.53 7.12
C MET A 103 11.50 7.54 7.28
N TYR A 104 11.41 6.66 8.29
CA TYR A 104 12.57 5.91 8.75
C TYR A 104 13.15 5.00 7.65
N GLU A 105 12.30 4.47 6.75
CA GLU A 105 12.75 3.65 5.61
C GLU A 105 13.63 4.41 4.64
N LEU A 106 13.26 5.65 4.29
CA LEU A 106 14.06 6.50 3.43
C LEU A 106 15.39 6.87 4.11
N ARG A 107 15.36 7.14 5.43
CA ARG A 107 16.55 7.40 6.26
C ARG A 107 17.52 6.22 6.35
N GLY A 108 17.09 5.02 5.96
CA GLY A 108 17.96 3.84 5.88
C GLY A 108 18.94 3.89 4.70
N TYR A 109 18.71 4.74 3.71
CA TYR A 109 19.56 4.86 2.52
C TYR A 109 20.66 5.91 2.70
N SER A 110 21.83 5.69 2.09
CA SER A 110 23.04 6.48 2.39
C SER A 110 22.90 7.96 2.01
N ASP A 111 22.22 8.24 0.90
CA ASP A 111 21.92 9.56 0.37
C ASP A 111 20.86 10.31 1.17
N PHE A 112 20.00 9.62 1.92
CA PHE A 112 18.93 10.23 2.74
C PHE A 112 19.11 10.01 4.25
N SER A 113 20.25 9.47 4.70
CA SER A 113 20.52 9.21 6.12
C SER A 113 20.51 10.46 7.01
N HIS A 114 20.62 11.65 6.40
CA HIS A 114 20.69 12.95 7.07
C HIS A 114 19.31 13.61 7.31
N ILE A 115 18.23 13.09 6.71
CA ILE A 115 16.90 13.71 6.85
C ILE A 115 16.29 13.44 8.25
N GLY A 116 15.44 14.36 8.70
CA GLY A 116 14.77 14.33 10.00
C GLY A 116 13.32 13.86 9.96
N HIS A 117 12.63 13.97 11.10
CA HIS A 117 11.18 13.71 11.18
C HIS A 117 10.40 14.75 10.34
N PRO A 118 9.25 14.40 9.73
CA PRO A 118 8.39 15.35 8.99
C PRO A 118 8.00 16.64 9.75
N SER A 119 8.05 16.64 11.08
CA SER A 119 7.75 17.83 11.89
C SER A 119 8.94 18.78 12.04
N GLU A 120 10.14 18.36 11.67
CA GLU A 120 11.39 19.10 11.90
C GLU A 120 12.22 19.26 10.61
N TYR A 121 11.87 18.51 9.57
CA TYR A 121 12.61 18.46 8.33
C TYR A 121 11.66 18.43 7.13
N HIS A 122 12.06 19.13 6.07
CA HIS A 122 11.38 19.16 4.79
C HIS A 122 12.38 18.79 3.71
N ILE A 123 12.08 17.77 2.92
CA ILE A 123 12.95 17.35 1.81
C ILE A 123 12.93 18.45 0.73
N PRO A 124 14.09 18.94 0.26
CA PRO A 124 14.14 19.94 -0.79
C PRO A 124 13.39 19.50 -2.06
N ASP A 125 12.68 20.44 -2.69
CA ASP A 125 11.89 20.26 -3.91
C ASP A 125 12.57 19.46 -5.03
N GLN A 126 13.88 19.65 -5.22
CA GLN A 126 14.66 18.95 -6.25
C GLN A 126 14.85 17.47 -5.89
N GLU A 127 15.13 17.17 -4.62
CA GLU A 127 15.25 15.80 -4.12
C GLU A 127 13.88 15.11 -4.10
N ALA A 128 12.83 15.82 -3.72
CA ALA A 128 11.46 15.34 -3.80
C ALA A 128 11.10 14.91 -5.23
N ARG A 129 11.37 15.76 -6.24
CA ARG A 129 11.14 15.39 -7.65
C ARG A 129 11.96 14.20 -8.10
N LEU A 130 13.21 14.08 -7.65
CA LEU A 130 14.05 12.93 -7.94
C LEU A 130 13.47 11.63 -7.38
N LEU A 131 13.00 11.64 -6.14
CA LEU A 131 12.34 10.49 -5.52
C LEU A 131 11.03 10.14 -6.24
N LYS A 132 10.19 11.12 -6.58
CA LYS A 132 8.96 10.92 -7.37
C LYS A 132 9.25 10.34 -8.75
N HIS A 133 10.31 10.82 -9.41
CA HIS A 133 10.77 10.29 -10.70
C HIS A 133 11.12 8.80 -10.60
N GLY A 134 11.82 8.40 -9.54
CA GLY A 134 12.14 7.00 -9.29
C GLY A 134 10.92 6.14 -8.99
N TYR A 135 9.95 6.65 -8.24
CA TYR A 135 8.68 5.96 -8.01
C TYR A 135 7.91 5.77 -9.34
N TYR A 136 7.77 6.83 -10.16
CA TYR A 136 7.08 6.75 -11.46
C TYR A 136 7.77 5.78 -12.42
N ALA A 137 9.09 5.84 -12.55
CA ALA A 137 9.87 4.89 -13.33
C ALA A 137 9.67 3.45 -12.85
N SER A 138 9.62 3.24 -11.53
CA SER A 138 9.36 1.93 -10.93
C SER A 138 7.96 1.40 -11.25
N VAL A 139 6.94 2.27 -11.25
CA VAL A 139 5.57 1.90 -11.64
C VAL A 139 5.51 1.49 -13.12
N SER A 140 6.07 2.29 -14.04
CA SER A 140 6.12 1.93 -15.48
C SER A 140 6.88 0.63 -15.73
N TYR A 141 7.93 0.38 -14.96
CA TYR A 141 8.69 -0.85 -15.08
C TYR A 141 7.85 -2.07 -14.68
N VAL A 142 7.13 -2.00 -13.56
CA VAL A 142 6.22 -3.07 -13.13
C VAL A 142 5.08 -3.27 -14.13
N ASP A 143 4.52 -2.19 -14.67
CA ASP A 143 3.50 -2.25 -15.72
C ASP A 143 3.98 -3.04 -16.95
N ALA A 144 5.19 -2.77 -17.44
CA ALA A 144 5.80 -3.51 -18.54
C ALA A 144 6.02 -5.00 -18.19
N CYS A 145 6.43 -5.30 -16.96
CA CYS A 145 6.57 -6.68 -16.45
C CYS A 145 5.22 -7.42 -16.38
N ILE A 146 4.16 -6.75 -15.93
CA ILE A 146 2.79 -7.29 -15.95
C ILE A 146 2.34 -7.54 -17.39
N GLY A 147 2.58 -6.61 -18.31
CA GLY A 147 2.25 -6.77 -19.74
C GLY A 147 2.90 -8.01 -20.37
N ARG A 148 4.18 -8.29 -20.03
CA ARG A 148 4.87 -9.52 -20.44
C ARG A 148 4.20 -10.78 -19.88
N LEU A 149 3.80 -10.77 -18.61
CA LEU A 149 3.12 -11.90 -17.98
C LEU A 149 1.74 -12.17 -18.61
N MET A 150 0.97 -11.12 -18.86
CA MET A 150 -0.34 -11.22 -19.53
C MET A 150 -0.20 -11.74 -20.96
N SER A 151 0.77 -11.23 -21.72
CA SER A 151 1.08 -11.73 -23.07
C SER A 151 1.46 -13.22 -23.07
N ALA A 152 2.18 -13.68 -22.03
CA ALA A 152 2.51 -15.09 -21.88
C ALA A 152 1.29 -15.97 -21.57
N LEU A 153 0.35 -15.50 -20.75
CA LEU A 153 -0.92 -16.20 -20.51
C LEU A 153 -1.72 -16.38 -21.81
N GLU A 154 -1.78 -15.34 -22.64
CA GLU A 154 -2.43 -15.40 -23.95
C GLU A 154 -1.73 -16.38 -24.90
N ALA A 155 -0.42 -16.25 -25.06
CA ALA A 155 0.37 -17.12 -25.95
C ALA A 155 0.33 -18.61 -25.55
N LEU A 156 0.13 -18.91 -24.26
CA LEU A 156 -0.01 -20.28 -23.74
C LEU A 156 -1.46 -20.80 -23.79
N GLY A 157 -2.41 -19.98 -24.24
CA GLY A 157 -3.84 -20.31 -24.22
C GLY A 157 -4.33 -20.59 -22.79
N LEU A 158 -3.90 -19.77 -21.83
CA LEU A 158 -4.29 -19.83 -20.42
C LEU A 158 -5.21 -18.67 -20.01
N ALA A 159 -5.19 -17.56 -20.75
CA ALA A 159 -5.91 -16.33 -20.40
C ALA A 159 -7.41 -16.55 -20.14
N ASP A 160 -8.11 -17.33 -20.96
CA ASP A 160 -9.55 -17.54 -20.84
C ASP A 160 -9.98 -18.40 -19.65
N ASN A 161 -9.04 -19.07 -18.98
CA ASN A 161 -9.30 -19.97 -17.85
C ASN A 161 -8.46 -19.61 -16.62
N THR A 162 -7.98 -18.37 -16.52
CA THR A 162 -7.17 -17.90 -15.39
C THR A 162 -7.86 -16.75 -14.70
N ILE A 163 -8.02 -16.85 -13.38
CA ILE A 163 -8.36 -15.71 -12.52
C ILE A 163 -7.08 -14.91 -12.29
N VAL A 164 -7.11 -13.62 -12.58
CA VAL A 164 -5.99 -12.69 -12.37
C VAL A 164 -6.42 -11.65 -11.34
N VAL A 165 -5.63 -11.54 -10.26
CA VAL A 165 -5.80 -10.52 -9.22
C VAL A 165 -4.51 -9.70 -9.18
N ILE A 166 -4.62 -8.39 -9.36
CA ILE A 166 -3.52 -7.43 -9.21
C ILE A 166 -3.89 -6.51 -8.05
N TRP A 167 -3.02 -6.39 -7.04
CA TRP A 167 -3.25 -5.49 -5.93
C TRP A 167 -1.95 -4.92 -5.36
N GLY A 168 -2.05 -3.80 -4.64
CA GLY A 168 -0.99 -3.27 -3.78
C GLY A 168 -1.18 -3.74 -2.34
N ASP A 169 -0.09 -4.00 -1.61
CA ASP A 169 -0.14 -4.36 -0.19
C ASP A 169 -0.38 -3.15 0.73
N HIS A 170 0.09 -1.98 0.31
CA HIS A 170 -0.20 -0.68 0.91
C HIS A 170 0.05 0.45 -0.12
N GLY A 171 -0.43 1.66 0.19
CA GLY A 171 -0.15 2.88 -0.55
C GLY A 171 1.23 3.48 -0.27
N TRP A 172 1.50 4.70 -0.75
CA TRP A 172 2.80 5.33 -0.60
C TRP A 172 2.72 6.86 -0.73
N LYS A 173 3.21 7.57 0.28
CA LYS A 173 3.43 9.03 0.27
C LYS A 173 4.69 9.40 -0.48
N LEU A 174 4.54 10.40 -1.33
CA LEU A 174 5.53 10.99 -2.23
C LEU A 174 5.73 12.49 -1.92
N GLY A 175 5.61 12.84 -0.64
CA GLY A 175 5.68 14.21 -0.12
C GLY A 175 4.36 14.68 0.52
N GLU A 176 3.26 13.97 0.32
CA GLU A 176 1.98 14.26 0.96
C GLU A 176 2.14 14.21 2.48
N HIS A 177 1.51 15.15 3.16
CA HIS A 177 1.65 15.39 4.59
C HIS A 177 3.09 15.69 5.06
N ASN A 178 3.90 16.30 4.19
CA ASN A 178 5.34 16.47 4.37
C ASN A 178 6.06 15.15 4.68
N SER A 179 5.53 14.02 4.23
CA SER A 179 6.01 12.69 4.61
C SER A 179 6.25 11.80 3.39
N TRP A 180 7.00 10.73 3.62
CA TRP A 180 7.45 9.78 2.62
C TRP A 180 7.25 8.36 3.12
N CYS A 181 7.22 7.40 2.21
CA CYS A 181 6.97 5.99 2.50
C CYS A 181 5.51 5.74 2.89
N LYS A 182 5.26 4.95 3.93
CA LYS A 182 3.92 4.50 4.33
C LYS A 182 3.86 4.41 5.85
N GLN A 183 3.09 3.50 6.42
CA GLN A 183 3.00 3.27 7.87
C GLN A 183 2.23 4.35 8.61
N THR A 184 1.19 4.88 7.99
CA THR A 184 0.13 5.64 8.64
C THR A 184 -1.21 4.98 8.43
N ASN A 185 -2.22 5.42 9.19
CA ASN A 185 -3.58 4.99 8.94
C ASN A 185 -4.24 5.80 7.81
N TYR A 186 -3.61 6.89 7.33
CA TYR A 186 -4.18 7.76 6.30
C TYR A 186 -4.50 7.04 5.00
N GLU A 187 -5.53 7.53 4.31
CA GLU A 187 -6.09 6.97 3.08
C GLU A 187 -5.01 6.71 2.03
N ILE A 188 -4.06 7.63 1.85
CA ILE A 188 -2.96 7.48 0.89
C ILE A 188 -2.04 6.27 1.17
N ASP A 189 -2.04 5.73 2.39
CA ASP A 189 -1.30 4.50 2.74
C ASP A 189 -2.18 3.25 2.74
N THR A 190 -3.50 3.38 2.89
CA THR A 190 -4.43 2.25 3.05
C THR A 190 -5.23 1.95 1.78
N HIS A 191 -5.45 2.94 0.93
CA HIS A 191 -6.14 2.79 -0.35
C HIS A 191 -5.17 2.30 -1.42
N VAL A 192 -5.39 1.07 -1.86
CA VAL A 192 -4.53 0.35 -2.80
C VAL A 192 -5.28 0.00 -4.08
N PRO A 193 -4.58 -0.13 -5.22
CA PRO A 193 -5.21 -0.68 -6.40
C PRO A 193 -5.66 -2.13 -6.13
N LEU A 194 -6.84 -2.50 -6.63
CA LEU A 194 -7.33 -3.87 -6.69
C LEU A 194 -8.04 -4.07 -8.04
N ILE A 195 -7.49 -4.95 -8.86
CA ILE A 195 -8.06 -5.33 -10.16
C ILE A 195 -8.26 -6.84 -10.15
N ILE A 196 -9.48 -7.28 -10.41
CA ILE A 196 -9.84 -8.69 -10.50
C ILE A 196 -10.42 -8.97 -11.88
N SER A 197 -9.78 -9.86 -12.62
CA SER A 197 -10.28 -10.41 -13.89
C SER A 197 -10.53 -11.90 -13.70
N ALA A 198 -11.79 -12.32 -13.82
CA ALA A 198 -12.18 -13.71 -13.71
C ALA A 198 -13.03 -14.14 -14.93
N PRO A 199 -12.83 -15.38 -15.45
CA PRO A 199 -13.63 -15.90 -16.55
C PRO A 199 -15.14 -15.92 -16.23
N GLY A 200 -15.96 -15.55 -17.22
CA GLY A 200 -17.42 -15.67 -17.14
C GLY A 200 -18.16 -14.59 -16.32
N MET A 201 -17.47 -13.60 -15.76
CA MET A 201 -18.11 -12.51 -15.01
C MET A 201 -18.78 -11.49 -15.94
N LYS A 202 -19.94 -10.95 -15.53
CA LYS A 202 -20.77 -10.04 -16.34
C LYS A 202 -20.30 -8.58 -16.30
N GLY A 203 -19.68 -8.15 -15.20
CA GLY A 203 -19.19 -6.78 -15.00
C GLY A 203 -17.82 -6.49 -15.62
N ARG A 204 -17.36 -7.27 -16.60
CA ARG A 204 -16.04 -7.09 -17.24
C ARG A 204 -15.89 -5.66 -17.78
N GLY A 205 -14.78 -5.01 -17.43
CA GLY A 205 -14.52 -3.62 -17.80
C GLY A 205 -15.26 -2.59 -16.94
N GLY A 206 -16.05 -3.03 -15.96
CA GLY A 206 -16.69 -2.18 -14.98
C GLY A 206 -15.75 -1.71 -13.87
N LYS A 207 -16.23 -0.77 -13.06
CA LYS A 207 -15.59 -0.27 -11.85
C LYS A 207 -16.61 -0.34 -10.71
N SER A 208 -16.15 -0.63 -9.50
CA SER A 208 -16.97 -0.59 -8.29
C SER A 208 -16.38 0.43 -7.31
N TYR A 209 -17.25 1.16 -6.63
CA TYR A 209 -16.90 2.06 -5.52
C TYR A 209 -17.27 1.46 -4.16
N ALA A 210 -17.68 0.19 -4.13
CA ALA A 210 -17.97 -0.52 -2.90
C ALA A 210 -16.71 -0.62 -2.03
N LEU A 211 -16.87 -0.48 -0.71
CA LEU A 211 -15.76 -0.58 0.22
C LEU A 211 -15.30 -2.05 0.34
N THR A 212 -14.04 -2.32 0.01
CA THR A 212 -13.44 -3.67 0.06
C THR A 212 -12.13 -3.66 0.83
N GLU A 213 -11.75 -4.80 1.39
CA GLU A 213 -10.51 -4.99 2.16
C GLU A 213 -9.63 -6.06 1.54
N LEU A 214 -8.32 -6.02 1.77
CA LEU A 214 -7.42 -7.06 1.28
C LEU A 214 -7.74 -8.46 1.85
N VAL A 215 -8.38 -8.53 3.03
CA VAL A 215 -8.86 -9.80 3.60
C VAL A 215 -10.01 -10.43 2.80
N ASP A 216 -10.65 -9.68 1.92
CA ASP A 216 -11.70 -10.16 1.02
C ASP A 216 -11.13 -11.00 -0.15
N ILE A 217 -9.83 -10.86 -0.47
CA ILE A 217 -9.20 -11.54 -1.61
C ILE A 217 -9.26 -13.06 -1.44
N PHE A 218 -8.94 -13.57 -0.24
CA PHE A 218 -8.92 -15.01 0.01
C PHE A 218 -10.30 -15.68 -0.18
N PRO A 219 -11.39 -15.25 0.49
CA PRO A 219 -12.70 -15.84 0.27
C PRO A 219 -13.19 -15.64 -1.17
N THR A 220 -12.80 -14.54 -1.84
CA THR A 220 -13.11 -14.32 -3.27
C THR A 220 -12.45 -15.36 -4.16
N LEU A 221 -11.17 -15.68 -3.94
CA LEU A 221 -10.47 -16.71 -4.70
C LEU A 221 -11.06 -18.10 -4.46
N CYS A 222 -11.45 -18.43 -3.23
CA CYS A 222 -12.16 -19.66 -2.92
C CYS A 222 -13.47 -19.75 -3.72
N ASP A 223 -14.31 -18.72 -3.63
CA ASP A 223 -15.60 -18.64 -4.33
C ASP A 223 -15.45 -18.79 -5.86
N LEU A 224 -14.55 -18.02 -6.46
CA LEU A 224 -14.28 -18.06 -7.90
C LEU A 224 -13.70 -19.41 -8.37
N ALA A 225 -12.91 -20.08 -7.52
CA ALA A 225 -12.34 -21.39 -7.82
C ALA A 225 -13.26 -22.57 -7.48
N GLY A 226 -14.46 -22.32 -6.92
CA GLY A 226 -15.37 -23.38 -6.47
C GLY A 226 -14.85 -24.17 -5.26
N ILE A 227 -14.01 -23.53 -4.43
CA ILE A 227 -13.47 -24.08 -3.19
C ILE A 227 -14.34 -23.57 -2.03
N GLU A 228 -14.65 -24.45 -1.08
CA GLU A 228 -15.38 -24.09 0.13
C GLU A 228 -14.64 -22.98 0.90
N ILE A 229 -15.35 -21.91 1.25
CA ILE A 229 -14.80 -20.79 2.02
C ILE A 229 -14.70 -21.23 3.49
N PRO A 230 -13.52 -21.18 4.13
CA PRO A 230 -13.40 -21.49 5.55
C PRO A 230 -14.28 -20.56 6.41
N SER A 231 -14.91 -21.12 7.45
CA SER A 231 -15.87 -20.39 8.28
C SER A 231 -15.23 -19.32 9.17
N GLU A 232 -13.92 -19.42 9.39
CA GLU A 232 -13.12 -18.49 10.20
C GLU A 232 -12.71 -17.23 9.43
N MET A 233 -12.99 -17.14 8.13
CA MET A 233 -12.63 -15.98 7.34
C MET A 233 -13.37 -14.73 7.81
N GLU A 234 -12.66 -13.63 7.98
CA GLU A 234 -13.23 -12.30 8.27
C GLU A 234 -13.42 -11.45 7.01
N GLY A 235 -13.02 -11.93 5.84
CA GLY A 235 -13.35 -11.28 4.56
C GLY A 235 -14.71 -11.71 4.02
N LEU A 236 -15.24 -10.94 3.08
CA LEU A 236 -16.41 -11.26 2.29
C LEU A 236 -16.02 -11.42 0.82
N SER A 237 -16.42 -12.52 0.17
CA SER A 237 -16.17 -12.70 -1.26
C SER A 237 -16.75 -11.53 -2.06
N VAL A 238 -15.92 -10.84 -2.85
CA VAL A 238 -16.35 -9.74 -3.75
C VAL A 238 -16.83 -10.25 -5.11
N ARG A 239 -16.95 -11.57 -5.31
CA ARG A 239 -17.49 -12.14 -6.55
C ARG A 239 -18.84 -11.51 -6.98
N PRO A 240 -19.81 -11.22 -6.09
CA PRO A 240 -21.04 -10.53 -6.49
C PRO A 240 -20.80 -9.18 -7.17
N LEU A 241 -19.77 -8.43 -6.74
CA LEU A 241 -19.38 -7.15 -7.32
C LEU A 241 -18.79 -7.31 -8.73
N LEU A 242 -18.22 -8.48 -9.06
CA LEU A 242 -17.71 -8.76 -10.41
C LEU A 242 -18.85 -8.97 -11.44
N ASP A 243 -20.05 -9.34 -10.98
CA ASP A 243 -21.26 -9.41 -11.81
C ASP A 243 -22.08 -8.11 -11.76
N GLN A 244 -22.13 -7.45 -10.60
CA GLN A 244 -22.92 -6.24 -10.34
C GLN A 244 -22.08 -5.21 -9.58
N PRO A 245 -21.31 -4.35 -10.29
CA PRO A 245 -20.37 -3.44 -9.63
C PRO A 245 -20.99 -2.40 -8.68
N ASP A 246 -22.27 -2.06 -8.88
CA ASP A 246 -23.00 -1.07 -8.09
C ASP A 246 -23.85 -1.70 -6.97
N LEU A 247 -23.60 -2.96 -6.61
CA LEU A 247 -24.34 -3.64 -5.54
C LEU A 247 -24.11 -2.92 -4.20
N PRO A 248 -25.16 -2.65 -3.40
CA PRO A 248 -24.99 -2.22 -2.02
C PRO A 248 -24.12 -3.22 -1.25
N TRP A 249 -23.14 -2.71 -0.52
CA TRP A 249 -22.07 -3.53 0.04
C TRP A 249 -21.78 -3.17 1.50
N LYS A 250 -20.53 -3.34 1.94
CA LYS A 250 -20.06 -2.93 3.26
C LYS A 250 -20.28 -1.43 3.47
N GLU A 251 -20.74 -1.05 4.67
CA GLU A 251 -20.89 0.35 5.09
C GLU A 251 -19.58 0.93 5.64
N ALA A 252 -18.64 0.07 6.03
CA ALA A 252 -17.33 0.45 6.54
C ALA A 252 -16.26 -0.61 6.28
N VAL A 253 -14.99 -0.19 6.24
CA VAL A 253 -13.79 -1.04 6.16
C VAL A 253 -12.75 -0.59 7.18
N PHE A 254 -11.88 -1.50 7.60
CA PHE A 254 -11.09 -1.35 8.81
C PHE A 254 -9.61 -1.54 8.54
N SER A 255 -8.79 -0.76 9.23
CA SER A 255 -7.35 -0.97 9.26
C SER A 255 -6.82 -0.69 10.66
N GLN A 256 -5.60 -1.15 10.94
CA GLN A 256 -4.94 -0.82 12.19
C GLN A 256 -3.44 -0.70 11.96
N PHE A 257 -2.82 0.25 12.66
CA PHE A 257 -1.39 0.43 12.57
C PHE A 257 -0.77 0.80 13.92
N HIS A 258 0.31 0.09 14.25
CA HIS A 258 1.03 0.31 15.51
C HIS A 258 2.12 1.38 15.40
N ARG A 259 2.29 2.18 16.45
CA ARG A 259 3.39 3.14 16.56
C ARG A 259 4.42 2.62 17.55
N ARG A 260 5.65 2.40 17.10
CA ARG A 260 6.74 1.87 17.94
C ARG A 260 7.53 3.00 18.59
N PRO A 261 8.01 2.84 19.84
CA PRO A 261 8.87 3.82 20.54
C PRO A 261 10.06 4.34 19.74
N LYS A 262 10.68 3.50 18.90
CA LYS A 262 11.85 3.88 18.12
C LYS A 262 11.53 4.89 17.00
N VAL A 263 10.28 4.95 16.56
CA VAL A 263 9.86 5.76 15.40
C VAL A 263 8.88 6.86 15.78
N THR A 264 8.38 6.89 17.02
CA THR A 264 7.52 7.95 17.55
C THR A 264 8.35 9.09 18.14
N PRO A 265 8.00 10.36 17.88
CA PRO A 265 8.75 11.51 18.39
C PRO A 265 8.85 11.59 19.91
N ASP A 266 7.82 11.13 20.62
CA ASP A 266 7.76 11.15 22.08
C ASP A 266 8.26 9.84 22.74
N GLY A 267 8.76 8.89 21.95
CA GLY A 267 9.26 7.60 22.42
C GLY A 267 8.18 6.67 22.99
N LYS A 268 6.88 7.00 22.85
CA LYS A 268 5.79 6.17 23.38
C LYS A 268 5.30 5.16 22.36
N ARG A 269 4.45 4.23 22.81
CA ARG A 269 3.88 3.18 21.98
C ARG A 269 2.37 3.35 21.86
N TYR A 270 1.88 3.32 20.62
CA TYR A 270 0.45 3.47 20.34
C TYR A 270 -0.07 2.37 19.41
N MET A 271 -1.38 2.20 19.40
CA MET A 271 -2.14 1.50 18.36
C MET A 271 -3.20 2.45 17.84
N GLY A 272 -3.26 2.61 16.52
CA GLY A 272 -4.34 3.32 15.85
C GLY A 272 -5.29 2.31 15.23
N TYR A 273 -6.57 2.39 15.57
CA TYR A 273 -7.65 1.63 14.94
C TYR A 273 -8.42 2.58 14.01
N SER A 274 -8.51 2.21 12.74
CA SER A 274 -9.05 3.05 11.67
C SER A 274 -10.30 2.39 11.08
N MET A 275 -11.29 3.21 10.78
CA MET A 275 -12.50 2.85 10.06
C MET A 275 -12.76 3.88 8.97
N HIS A 276 -12.91 3.40 7.74
CA HIS A 276 -13.33 4.19 6.60
C HIS A 276 -14.78 3.85 6.25
N THR A 277 -15.60 4.86 6.08
CA THR A 277 -17.00 4.79 5.61
C THR A 277 -17.10 5.51 4.27
N GLU A 278 -18.26 5.47 3.60
CA GLU A 278 -18.44 6.18 2.30
C GLU A 278 -17.97 7.65 2.33
N ARG A 279 -18.09 8.33 3.48
CA ARG A 279 -17.76 9.75 3.63
C ARG A 279 -16.63 10.05 4.61
N TYR A 280 -16.56 9.33 5.72
CA TYR A 280 -15.69 9.68 6.84
C TYR A 280 -14.61 8.63 7.04
N HIS A 281 -13.42 9.12 7.36
CA HIS A 281 -12.34 8.30 7.90
C HIS A 281 -12.12 8.67 9.37
N TYR A 282 -12.33 7.69 10.25
CA TYR A 282 -12.24 7.84 11.70
C TYR A 282 -11.13 6.96 12.26
N ILE A 283 -10.29 7.51 13.13
CA ILE A 283 -9.15 6.81 13.72
C ILE A 283 -9.15 7.03 15.23
N GLU A 284 -9.07 5.98 16.03
CA GLU A 284 -8.84 6.06 17.47
C GLU A 284 -7.43 5.61 17.85
N TRP A 285 -6.78 6.40 18.69
CA TRP A 285 -5.45 6.11 19.20
C TRP A 285 -5.50 5.70 20.67
N TYR A 286 -4.81 4.60 20.97
CA TYR A 286 -4.66 4.08 22.32
C TYR A 286 -3.18 3.88 22.64
N TYR A 287 -2.81 3.96 23.91
CA TYR A 287 -1.57 3.36 24.38
C TYR A 287 -1.61 1.83 24.16
N TRP A 288 -0.46 1.22 23.92
CA TRP A 288 -0.38 -0.21 23.57
C TRP A 288 0.58 -0.99 24.46
N ASP A 289 0.06 -2.05 25.10
CA ASP A 289 0.85 -3.05 25.82
C ASP A 289 1.35 -4.12 24.83
N ASN A 290 2.65 -4.07 24.51
CA ASN A 290 3.24 -4.99 23.53
C ASN A 290 3.42 -6.42 24.06
N GLU A 291 3.44 -6.62 25.37
CA GLU A 291 3.55 -7.95 25.96
C GLU A 291 2.19 -8.66 25.93
N LYS A 292 1.14 -7.94 26.34
CA LYS A 292 -0.23 -8.47 26.35
C LYS A 292 -0.92 -8.44 25.00
N LYS A 293 -0.39 -7.68 24.04
CA LYS A 293 -0.99 -7.43 22.72
C LYS A 293 -2.40 -6.82 22.84
N THR A 294 -2.53 -5.82 23.70
CA THR A 294 -3.82 -5.16 23.97
C THR A 294 -3.67 -3.64 24.06
N ALA A 295 -4.69 -2.93 23.58
CA ALA A 295 -4.86 -1.51 23.83
C ALA A 295 -5.13 -1.27 25.32
N THR A 296 -4.69 -0.13 25.85
CA THR A 296 -4.90 0.24 27.25
C THR A 296 -5.77 1.48 27.38
N GLU A 297 -5.17 2.67 27.46
CA GLU A 297 -5.88 3.94 27.66
C GLU A 297 -6.04 4.68 26.33
N TYR A 298 -7.24 5.24 26.12
CA TYR A 298 -7.54 6.12 24.98
C TYR A 298 -6.71 7.39 25.05
N VAL A 299 -6.16 7.80 23.91
CA VAL A 299 -5.28 8.97 23.78
C VAL A 299 -6.01 10.10 23.07
N THR A 300 -6.48 9.87 21.85
CA THR A 300 -7.15 10.86 21.00
C THR A 300 -7.81 10.18 19.80
N ALA A 301 -8.51 10.96 18.99
CA ALA A 301 -9.10 10.51 17.74
C ALA A 301 -8.77 11.49 16.59
N GLU A 302 -8.79 10.95 15.38
CA GLU A 302 -8.78 11.71 14.13
C GLU A 302 -10.08 11.46 13.37
N LEU A 303 -10.61 12.50 12.73
CA LEU A 303 -11.78 12.43 11.87
C LEU A 303 -11.53 13.29 10.65
N TYR A 304 -11.75 12.73 9.46
CA TYR A 304 -11.63 13.39 8.17
C TYR A 304 -12.93 13.22 7.37
N ASP A 305 -13.41 14.30 6.76
CA ASP A 305 -14.58 14.28 5.86
C ASP A 305 -14.09 14.29 4.42
N HIS A 306 -14.08 13.13 3.75
CA HIS A 306 -13.52 12.99 2.40
C HIS A 306 -14.31 13.73 1.33
N HIS A 307 -15.56 14.14 1.62
CA HIS A 307 -16.30 14.99 0.68
C HIS A 307 -15.77 16.43 0.67
N ALA A 308 -15.28 16.92 1.81
CA ALA A 308 -14.77 18.29 1.96
C ALA A 308 -13.24 18.36 1.89
N ASP A 309 -12.56 17.31 2.34
CA ASP A 309 -11.11 17.19 2.50
C ASP A 309 -10.64 15.78 2.10
N PRO A 310 -10.67 15.44 0.79
CA PRO A 310 -10.28 14.10 0.30
C PRO A 310 -8.80 13.76 0.53
N GLU A 311 -7.98 14.76 0.87
CA GLU A 311 -6.55 14.61 1.14
C GLU A 311 -6.23 14.57 2.64
N GLU A 312 -7.23 14.57 3.52
CA GLU A 312 -7.07 14.41 4.98
C GLU A 312 -6.15 15.45 5.63
N ASN A 313 -6.26 16.70 5.18
CA ASN A 313 -5.44 17.82 5.62
C ASN A 313 -5.83 18.39 6.99
N VAL A 314 -7.07 18.18 7.47
CA VAL A 314 -7.57 18.77 8.71
C VAL A 314 -8.29 17.72 9.56
N ASN A 315 -7.76 17.44 10.75
CA ASN A 315 -8.45 16.63 11.75
C ASN A 315 -9.58 17.45 12.38
N ILE A 316 -10.83 17.01 12.19
CA ILE A 316 -12.02 17.68 12.72
C ILE A 316 -12.61 16.99 13.97
N ALA A 317 -11.99 15.93 14.49
CA ALA A 317 -12.53 15.13 15.61
C ALA A 317 -12.73 15.93 16.91
N LEU A 318 -11.90 16.95 17.14
CA LEU A 318 -11.90 17.73 18.38
C LEU A 318 -12.83 18.95 18.32
N LEU A 319 -13.50 19.19 17.19
CA LEU A 319 -14.44 20.31 17.05
C LEU A 319 -15.76 19.98 17.76
N PRO A 320 -16.28 20.86 18.66
CA PRO A 320 -17.49 20.58 19.44
C PRO A 320 -18.73 20.22 18.59
N GLU A 321 -18.86 20.81 17.40
CA GLU A 321 -19.95 20.54 16.46
C GLU A 321 -19.95 19.09 15.92
N HIS A 322 -18.83 18.38 15.98
CA HIS A 322 -18.70 16.99 15.53
C HIS A 322 -18.77 15.97 16.66
N ALA A 323 -18.96 16.39 17.92
CA ALA A 323 -18.94 15.48 19.07
C ALA A 323 -19.95 14.32 18.96
N GLN A 324 -21.16 14.59 18.47
CA GLN A 324 -22.17 13.54 18.27
C GLN A 324 -21.77 12.56 17.16
N LEU A 325 -21.19 13.06 16.07
CA LEU A 325 -20.71 12.23 14.96
C LEU A 325 -19.55 11.34 15.40
N VAL A 326 -18.58 11.90 16.12
CA VAL A 326 -17.46 11.14 16.69
C VAL A 326 -17.96 10.01 17.60
N GLN A 327 -18.95 10.28 18.46
CA GLN A 327 -19.55 9.25 19.30
C GLN A 327 -20.19 8.12 18.46
N GLN A 328 -20.93 8.47 17.40
CA GLN A 328 -21.54 7.48 16.51
C GLN A 328 -20.50 6.61 15.80
N LEU A 329 -19.44 7.23 15.28
CA LEU A 329 -18.36 6.51 14.59
C LEU A 329 -17.53 5.65 15.55
N ALA A 330 -17.35 6.09 16.81
CA ALA A 330 -16.71 5.28 17.86
C ALA A 330 -17.53 4.03 18.20
N GLU A 331 -18.85 4.16 18.30
CA GLU A 331 -19.76 3.04 18.53
C GLU A 331 -19.73 2.06 17.34
N GLN A 332 -19.71 2.56 16.11
CA GLN A 332 -19.59 1.74 14.89
C GLN A 332 -18.22 1.03 14.81
N LEU A 333 -17.11 1.74 15.06
CA LEU A 333 -15.76 1.15 15.08
C LEU A 333 -15.67 -0.02 16.06
N LYS A 334 -16.27 0.13 17.24
CA LYS A 334 -16.33 -0.92 18.26
C LYS A 334 -17.23 -2.09 17.87
N GLY A 335 -18.29 -1.83 17.09
CA GLY A 335 -19.16 -2.86 16.53
C GLY A 335 -18.43 -3.75 15.52
N GLY A 336 -17.43 -3.21 14.82
CA GLY A 336 -16.72 -3.90 13.75
C GLY A 336 -17.57 -4.00 12.48
N TRP A 337 -17.19 -4.89 11.56
CA TRP A 337 -17.87 -5.02 10.27
C TRP A 337 -19.04 -6.03 10.27
N ARG A 338 -19.21 -6.83 11.34
CA ARG A 338 -20.18 -7.93 11.44
C ARG A 338 -21.37 -7.66 12.34
#